data_AF-A0A1I8BLW9-F1
#
_entry.id   AF-A0A1I8BLW9-F1
#
_cell.length_a   1.000
_cell.length_b   1.000
_cell.length_c   1.000
_cell.angle_alpha   90.00
_cell.angle_beta   90.00
_cell.angle_gamma   90.00
#
_symmetry.space_group_name_H-M   'P 1'
#
loop_
_entity.id
_entity.type
_entity.pdbx_description
1 polymer ?
#
loop_
_entity_poly.entity_id
_entity_poly.type
_entity_poly.pdbx_seq_one_letter_code
_entity_poly.pdbx_strand_id
1 'polypeptide(L)'
;MLCNGSGCLVDHQKFNWKDGDVFGCGVVFPPKNDSETLPYMFFTKNGGRLGKNIMLTEYDDILIPFVGLLSSSVEVNFGNNLVSNPFRFNVSK
;
A
#
# COMPACT_ATOMS: atom_id res chain seq x y z
N MET A 1 -0.37 -8.09 3.43
CA MET A 1 -0.94 -7.87 2.06
C MET A 1 -2.45 -7.64 2.17
N LEU A 2 -3.05 -6.77 1.34
CA LEU A 2 -4.52 -6.55 1.35
C LEU A 2 -5.22 -7.60 0.49
N CYS A 3 -6.35 -8.13 0.96
CA CYS A 3 -7.16 -9.05 0.15
C CYS A 3 -8.68 -8.93 0.44
N ASN A 4 -9.50 -9.29 -0.54
CA ASN A 4 -10.96 -9.30 -0.45
C ASN A 4 -11.59 -10.71 -0.58
N GLY A 5 -10.77 -11.76 -0.69
CA GLY A 5 -11.22 -13.15 -0.89
C GLY A 5 -11.29 -13.97 0.39
N SER A 6 -12.05 -15.07 0.37
CA SER A 6 -12.09 -16.08 1.45
C SER A 6 -10.92 -17.08 1.42
N GLY A 7 -10.16 -17.14 0.31
CA GLY A 7 -9.04 -18.07 0.11
C GLY A 7 -7.64 -17.48 0.33
N CYS A 8 -7.51 -16.34 1.01
CA CYS A 8 -6.20 -15.72 1.22
C CYS A 8 -5.42 -16.43 2.35
N LEU A 9 -4.13 -16.70 2.13
CA LEU A 9 -3.23 -17.38 3.06
C LEU A 9 -2.86 -16.49 4.26
N VAL A 10 -3.41 -16.80 5.44
CA VAL A 10 -3.02 -16.50 6.84
C VAL A 10 -2.57 -15.09 7.29
N ASP A 11 -2.06 -14.18 6.45
CA ASP A 11 -1.56 -12.84 6.88
C ASP A 11 -2.12 -11.67 6.04
N HIS A 12 -3.44 -11.68 5.85
CA HIS A 12 -4.14 -10.64 5.11
C HIS A 12 -5.12 -9.88 5.99
N GLN A 13 -5.11 -8.55 5.86
CA GLN A 13 -6.17 -7.73 6.41
C GLN A 13 -7.34 -7.73 5.42
N LYS A 14 -8.46 -8.32 5.84
CA LYS A 14 -9.69 -8.38 5.06
C LYS A 14 -10.45 -7.07 5.18
N PHE A 15 -10.77 -6.46 4.05
CA PHE A 15 -11.56 -5.23 4.00
C PHE A 15 -12.70 -5.37 3.00
N ASN A 16 -13.82 -4.70 3.27
CA ASN A 16 -14.90 -4.62 2.29
C ASN A 16 -14.53 -3.60 1.19
N TRP A 17 -14.63 -4.01 -0.07
CA TRP A 17 -14.29 -3.20 -1.23
C TRP A 17 -15.58 -2.87 -2.00
N LYS A 18 -15.67 -1.65 -2.53
CA LYS A 18 -16.73 -1.23 -3.45
C LYS A 18 -16.12 -0.56 -4.67
N ASP A 19 -16.86 -0.57 -5.76
CA ASP A 19 -16.48 0.12 -6.99
C ASP A 19 -16.18 1.59 -6.70
N GLY A 20 -15.05 2.07 -7.26
CA GLY A 20 -14.55 3.42 -7.05
C GLY A 20 -13.73 3.64 -5.77
N ASP A 21 -13.57 2.64 -4.90
CA ASP A 21 -12.59 2.73 -3.81
C ASP A 21 -11.17 2.87 -4.38
N VAL A 22 -10.42 3.84 -3.87
CA VAL A 22 -9.01 4.05 -4.24
C VAL A 22 -8.12 3.51 -3.13
N PHE A 23 -7.31 2.52 -3.47
CA PHE A 23 -6.31 1.97 -2.57
C PHE A 23 -4.93 2.53 -2.90
N GLY A 24 -4.13 2.78 -1.86
CA GLY A 24 -2.72 3.12 -2.00
C GLY A 24 -1.87 2.25 -1.11
N CYS A 25 -0.64 2.00 -1.55
CA CYS A 25 0.42 1.42 -0.72
C CYS A 25 1.61 2.38 -0.70
N GLY A 26 2.32 2.44 0.42
CA GLY A 26 3.50 3.25 0.57
C GLY A 26 4.53 2.54 1.44
N VAL A 27 5.79 2.83 1.18
CA VAL A 27 6.94 2.36 1.97
C VAL A 27 7.63 3.59 2.53
N VAL A 28 7.94 3.58 3.83
CA VAL A 28 8.71 4.62 4.48
C VAL A 28 10.06 4.05 4.85
N PHE A 29 11.11 4.66 4.30
CA PHE A 29 12.49 4.41 4.72
C PHE A 29 12.90 5.52 5.69
N PRO A 30 13.38 5.19 6.89
CA PRO A 30 13.90 6.18 7.81
C PRO A 30 15.16 6.86 7.22
N PRO A 31 15.52 8.05 7.72
CA PRO A 31 16.79 8.69 7.38
C PRO A 31 17.98 7.75 7.63
N LYS A 32 19.04 7.83 6.81
CA LYS A 32 20.21 6.94 6.92
C LYS A 32 20.92 6.98 8.28
N ASN A 33 20.74 8.06 9.05
CA ASN A 33 21.32 8.25 10.38
C ASN A 33 20.41 7.80 11.52
N ASP A 34 19.21 7.29 11.23
CA ASP A 34 18.31 6.68 12.20
C ASP A 34 18.39 5.15 12.07
N SER A 35 19.21 4.54 12.92
CA SER A 35 19.40 3.08 12.98
C SER A 35 18.41 2.37 13.91
N GLU A 36 17.57 3.11 14.63
CA GLU A 36 16.61 2.53 15.59
C GLU A 36 15.25 2.28 14.95
N THR A 37 14.88 3.10 13.97
CA THR A 37 13.63 2.94 13.23
C THR A 37 13.80 1.92 12.11
N LEU A 38 12.90 0.93 12.03
CA LEU A 38 12.82 0.03 10.88
C LEU A 38 12.00 0.67 9.74
N PRO A 39 12.35 0.40 8.46
CA PRO A 39 11.46 0.71 7.36
C PRO A 39 10.11 0.03 7.54
N TYR A 40 9.05 0.64 7.04
CA TYR A 40 7.72 0.06 7.16
C TYR A 40 6.85 0.34 5.95
N MET A 41 5.93 -0.58 5.67
CA MET A 41 4.87 -0.40 4.70
C MET A 41 3.57 0.02 5.37
N PHE A 42 2.77 0.79 4.67
CA PHE A 42 1.42 1.13 5.07
C PHE A 42 0.48 1.11 3.87
N PHE A 43 -0.81 0.92 4.17
CA PHE A 43 -1.86 0.97 3.17
C PHE A 43 -2.79 2.15 3.42
N THR A 44 -3.50 2.55 2.38
CA THR A 44 -4.53 3.58 2.46
C THR A 44 -5.78 3.15 1.70
N LYS A 45 -6.93 3.63 2.17
CA LYS A 45 -8.21 3.52 1.48
C LYS A 45 -8.83 4.91 1.42
N ASN A 46 -9.12 5.37 0.21
CA ASN A 46 -9.71 6.70 -0.05
C ASN A 46 -8.92 7.85 0.62
N GLY A 47 -7.60 7.73 0.67
CA GLY A 47 -6.69 8.72 1.27
C GLY A 47 -6.48 8.60 2.78
N GLY A 48 -7.25 7.78 3.50
CA GLY A 48 -7.03 7.49 4.92
C GLY A 48 -6.13 6.28 5.14
N ARG A 49 -5.28 6.28 6.18
CA ARG A 49 -4.48 5.10 6.55
C ARG A 49 -5.39 3.91 6.87
N LEU A 50 -4.98 2.74 6.42
CA LEU A 50 -5.71 1.50 6.53
C LEU A 50 -4.87 0.49 7.32
N GLY A 51 -5.41 0.05 8.45
CA GLY A 51 -4.77 -0.97 9.29
C GLY A 51 -3.49 -0.50 10.00
N LYS A 52 -2.70 -1.47 10.46
CA LYS A 52 -1.39 -1.24 11.10
C LYS A 52 -0.27 -1.20 10.06
N ASN A 53 0.82 -0.52 10.39
CA ASN A 53 2.06 -0.57 9.63
C ASN A 53 2.64 -1.99 9.64
N ILE A 54 3.27 -2.39 8.55
CA ILE A 54 4.02 -3.64 8.42
C ILE A 54 5.50 -3.28 8.49
N MET A 55 6.17 -3.65 9.57
CA MET A 55 7.62 -3.46 9.69
C MET A 55 8.33 -4.36 8.68
N LEU A 56 9.28 -3.78 7.97
CA LEU A 56 10.17 -4.49 7.05
C LEU A 56 11.40 -4.93 7.82
N THR A 57 11.84 -6.16 7.59
CA THR A 57 13.06 -6.70 8.19
C THR A 57 14.19 -6.67 7.17
N GLU A 58 15.42 -6.86 7.61
CA GLU A 58 16.64 -6.80 6.77
C GLU A 58 16.67 -7.81 5.60
N TYR A 59 15.69 -8.73 5.51
CA TYR A 59 15.56 -9.69 4.42
C TYR A 59 14.65 -9.22 3.26
N ASP A 60 14.06 -8.03 3.36
CA ASP A 60 13.07 -7.49 2.41
C ASP A 60 13.69 -6.51 1.37
N ASP A 61 14.91 -6.80 0.89
CA ASP A 61 15.71 -5.88 0.08
C ASP A 61 15.10 -5.52 -1.29
N ILE A 62 14.15 -6.31 -1.79
CA ILE A 62 13.53 -6.09 -3.10
C ILE A 62 12.02 -6.01 -2.95
N LEU A 63 11.50 -4.79 -2.86
CA LEU A 63 10.08 -4.50 -2.87
C LEU A 63 9.61 -4.20 -4.30
N ILE A 64 8.65 -4.97 -4.78
CA ILE A 64 8.04 -4.79 -6.10
C ILE A 64 6.54 -4.57 -5.91
N PRO A 65 5.94 -3.53 -6.53
CA PRO A 65 4.49 -3.37 -6.55
C PRO A 65 3.82 -4.60 -7.16
N PHE A 66 2.84 -5.19 -6.47
CA PHE A 66 2.11 -6.37 -6.93
C PHE A 66 0.60 -6.16 -6.80
N VAL A 67 -0.12 -6.50 -7.87
CA VAL A 67 -1.59 -6.49 -7.92
C VAL A 67 -2.06 -7.82 -8.49
N GLY A 68 -2.86 -8.55 -7.73
CA GLY A 68 -3.55 -9.76 -8.18
C GLY A 68 -5.03 -9.48 -8.35
N LEU A 69 -5.58 -9.83 -9.52
CA LEU A 69 -6.99 -9.66 -9.84
C LEU A 69 -7.64 -11.02 -10.06
N LEU A 70 -8.89 -11.15 -9.63
CA LEU A 70 -9.78 -12.24 -10.05
C LEU A 70 -10.68 -11.71 -11.18
N SER A 71 -11.99 -11.66 -10.96
CA SER A 71 -12.95 -11.11 -11.92
C SER A 71 -13.18 -9.60 -11.71
N SER A 72 -12.13 -8.79 -11.86
CA SER A 72 -12.20 -7.33 -11.63
C SER A 72 -11.22 -6.56 -12.51
N SER A 73 -11.47 -5.27 -12.73
CA SER A 73 -10.54 -4.34 -13.39
C SER A 73 -10.11 -3.25 -12.42
N VAL A 74 -8.87 -2.79 -12.57
CA VAL A 74 -8.33 -1.66 -11.81
C VAL A 74 -7.49 -0.77 -12.71
N GLU A 75 -7.42 0.51 -12.37
CA GLU A 75 -6.44 1.45 -12.91
C GLU A 75 -5.33 1.63 -11.88
N VAL A 76 -4.07 1.69 -12.34
CA VAL A 76 -2.92 1.90 -11.47
C VAL A 76 -2.31 3.27 -11.75
N ASN A 77 -2.11 4.06 -10.70
CA ASN A 77 -1.44 5.35 -10.76
C ASN A 77 -0.08 5.26 -10.07
N PHE A 78 1.01 5.31 -10.85
CA PHE A 78 2.40 5.36 -10.36
C PHE A 78 2.93 6.80 -10.19
N GLY A 79 2.09 7.82 -10.33
CA GLY A 79 2.47 9.22 -10.16
C GLY A 79 3.02 9.89 -11.42
N ASN A 80 2.83 9.32 -12.61
CA ASN A 80 3.31 9.88 -13.87
C ASN A 80 2.70 11.27 -14.19
N ASN A 81 1.52 11.58 -13.65
CA ASN A 81 0.85 12.87 -13.81
C ASN A 81 0.08 13.26 -12.55
N LEU A 82 0.78 13.90 -11.60
CA LEU A 82 0.18 14.32 -10.33
C LEU A 82 -0.71 15.57 -10.45
N VAL A 83 -0.69 16.27 -11.59
CA VAL A 83 -1.53 17.45 -11.81
C VAL A 83 -2.96 17.02 -12.14
N SER A 84 -3.14 16.11 -13.09
CA SER A 84 -4.47 15.64 -13.48
C SER A 84 -4.93 14.40 -12.72
N ASN A 85 -3.99 13.59 -12.20
CA ASN A 85 -4.27 12.37 -11.45
C ASN A 85 -3.40 12.32 -10.17
N PRO A 86 -3.69 13.15 -9.16
CA PRO A 86 -2.94 13.14 -7.91
C PRO A 86 -3.17 11.86 -7.12
N PHE A 87 -2.21 11.48 -6.27
CA PHE A 87 -2.44 10.47 -5.26
C PHE A 87 -3.59 10.89 -4.33
N ARG A 88 -4.43 9.92 -3.93
CA ARG A 88 -5.45 10.17 -2.90
C ARG A 88 -4.87 10.39 -1.51
N PHE A 89 -3.73 9.77 -1.24
CA PHE A 89 -2.98 10.00 0.01
C PHE A 89 -2.08 11.23 -0.16
N ASN A 90 -2.04 12.10 0.85
CA ASN A 90 -1.13 13.23 0.86
C ASN A 90 0.28 12.79 1.23
N VAL A 91 1.15 12.68 0.22
CA VAL A 91 2.56 12.27 0.37
C VAL A 91 3.50 13.41 0.81
N SER A 92 3.02 14.66 0.85
CA SER A 92 3.82 15.83 1.22
C SER A 92 3.81 16.13 2.73
N LYS A 93 3.22 15.25 3.53
CA LYS A 93 3.14 15.36 4.98
C LYS A 93 4.06 14.37 5.68
#